data_AF-A0A484XPA2-F1
#
_entry.id   AF-A0A484XPA2-F1
#
_cell.length_a   1.000
_cell.length_b   1.000
_cell.length_c   1.000
_cell.angle_alpha   90.00
_cell.angle_beta   90.00
_cell.angle_gamma   90.00
#
_symmetry.space_group_name_H-M   'P 1'
#
loop_
_entity.id
_entity.type
_entity.pdbx_description
1 polymer ?
#
loop_
_entity_poly.entity_id
_entity_poly.type
_entity_poly.pdbx_seq_one_letter_code
_entity_poly.pdbx_strand_id
1 'polypeptide(L)' 'MSIRLSVKSADGKAPDVVPRHISFCGHTILGEKPLVVGDMLQDPRFADNPLVAGEPNVRFYAGISAAPA' A
#
# COMPACT_ATOMS: atom_id res chain seq x y z
N MET A 1 -2.75 18.83 8.00
CA MET A 1 -1.82 18.93 6.85
C MET A 1 -1.63 17.51 6.30
N SER A 2 -2.28 17.15 5.20
CA SER A 2 -2.37 15.75 4.76
C SER A 2 -1.28 15.40 3.75
N ILE A 3 -0.37 14.49 4.11
CA ILE A 3 0.69 14.00 3.23
C ILE A 3 0.07 13.11 2.14
N ARG A 4 0.40 13.38 0.87
CA ARG A 4 -0.07 12.65 -0.32
C ARG A 4 1.08 11.87 -0.95
N LEU A 5 0.79 10.67 -1.45
CA LEU A 5 1.72 9.85 -2.24
C LEU A 5 1.25 9.82 -3.70
N SER A 6 2.16 10.13 -4.62
CA SER A 6 1.88 10.09 -6.06
C SER A 6 2.39 8.79 -6.66
N VAL A 7 1.62 8.20 -7.58
CA VAL A 7 2.04 7.02 -8.32
C VAL A 7 2.89 7.44 -9.52
N LYS A 8 4.13 6.94 -9.62
CA LYS A 8 5.06 7.32 -10.68
C LYS A 8 4.80 6.55 -11.99
N SER A 9 4.54 5.26 -11.89
CA SER A 9 4.04 4.41 -12.97
C SER A 9 3.13 3.34 -12.38
N ALA A 10 2.21 2.85 -13.18
CA ALA A 10 1.37 1.70 -12.85
C ALA A 10 1.01 0.95 -14.12
N ASP A 11 0.76 -0.35 -13.96
CA ASP A 11 0.08 -1.15 -14.95
C ASP A 11 -1.29 -1.56 -14.39
N GLY A 12 -2.35 -1.43 -15.19
CA GLY A 12 -3.74 -1.60 -14.76
C GLY A 12 -4.37 -0.36 -14.12
N LYS A 13 -5.36 -0.56 -13.22
CA LYS A 13 -6.13 0.52 -12.60
C LYS A 13 -5.44 0.99 -11.31
N ALA A 14 -4.72 2.09 -11.38
CA ALA A 14 -4.13 2.75 -10.21
C ALA A 14 -4.59 4.23 -10.13
N PRO A 15 -4.83 4.75 -8.92
CA PRO A 15 -5.09 6.18 -8.73
C PRO A 15 -3.79 7.00 -8.87
N ASP A 16 -3.89 8.23 -9.40
CA ASP A 16 -2.73 9.13 -9.52
C ASP A 16 -2.15 9.53 -8.16
N VAL A 17 -3.02 9.64 -7.16
CA VAL A 17 -2.67 10.08 -5.80
C VAL A 17 -3.41 9.25 -4.77
N VAL A 18 -2.68 8.79 -3.75
CA VAL A 18 -3.23 8.08 -2.59
C VAL A 18 -2.91 8.86 -1.31
N PRO A 19 -3.88 9.12 -0.43
CA PRO A 19 -3.60 9.64 0.90
C PRO A 19 -2.66 8.70 1.67
N ARG A 20 -1.61 9.24 2.30
CA ARG A 20 -0.60 8.41 2.97
C ARG A 20 -1.17 7.48 4.05
N HIS A 21 -2.23 7.90 4.75
CA HIS A 21 -2.84 7.13 5.83
C HIS A 21 -3.58 5.86 5.36
N ILE A 22 -4.00 5.78 4.10
CA ILE A 22 -4.57 4.55 3.51
C ILE A 22 -3.58 3.84 2.59
N SER A 23 -2.36 4.36 2.44
CA SER A 23 -1.35 3.79 1.56
C SER A 23 -0.56 2.66 2.23
N PHE A 24 -0.41 1.56 1.49
CA PHE A 24 0.48 0.47 1.87
C PHE A 24 1.97 0.86 1.78
N CYS A 25 2.36 1.69 0.81
CA CYS A 25 3.74 2.13 0.61
C CYS A 25 4.31 2.87 1.84
N GLY A 26 3.45 3.56 2.60
CA GLY A 26 3.86 4.21 3.85
C GLY A 26 4.41 3.24 4.89
N HIS A 27 3.96 1.97 4.87
CA HIS A 27 4.47 0.90 5.74
C HIS A 27 5.72 0.24 5.15
N THR A 28 5.76 0.08 3.83
CA THR A 28 6.87 -0.55 3.10
C THR A 28 8.18 0.22 3.22
N ILE A 29 8.15 1.56 3.20
CA ILE A 29 9.37 2.38 3.29
C ILE A 29 10.05 2.37 4.67
N LEU A 30 9.36 1.88 5.71
CA LEU A 30 9.90 1.85 7.07
C LEU A 30 10.80 0.63 7.32
N GLY A 31 10.88 -0.31 6.37
CA GLY A 31 11.69 -1.51 6.47
C GLY A 31 12.60 -1.70 5.25
N GLU A 32 13.73 -2.36 5.48
CA GLU A 32 14.68 -2.76 4.43
C GLU A 32 14.26 -4.06 3.73
N LYS A 33 13.33 -4.81 4.33
CA LYS A 33 12.84 -6.09 3.82
C LYS A 33 11.56 -5.90 3.00
N PRO A 34 11.32 -6.75 1.99
CA PRO A 34 10.04 -6.76 1.29
C PRO A 34 8.87 -6.96 2.27
N LEU A 35 7.83 -6.14 2.12
CA LEU A 35 6.54 -6.36 2.76
C LEU A 35 5.66 -7.16 1.80
N VAL A 36 5.43 -8.42 2.14
CA VAL A 36 4.55 -9.32 1.39
C VAL A 36 3.39 -9.72 2.30
N VAL A 37 2.17 -9.44 1.85
CA VAL A 37 0.92 -9.74 2.54
C VAL A 37 0.07 -10.58 1.59
N GLY A 38 -0.09 -11.86 1.95
CA GLY A 38 -0.82 -12.84 1.14
C GLY A 38 -2.33 -12.59 1.10
N ASP A 39 -2.91 -12.22 2.26
CA ASP A 39 -4.30 -11.78 2.39
C ASP A 39 -4.38 -10.57 3.33
N MET A 40 -4.70 -9.40 2.77
CA MET A 40 -4.80 -8.15 3.51
C MET A 40 -6.01 -8.10 4.47
N LEU A 41 -7.05 -8.92 4.26
CA LEU A 41 -8.16 -9.02 5.21
C LEU A 41 -7.77 -9.79 6.49
N GLN A 42 -6.81 -10.71 6.37
CA GLN A 42 -6.31 -11.49 7.50
C GLN A 42 -5.18 -10.78 8.24
N ASP A 43 -4.66 -9.67 7.69
CA ASP A 43 -3.61 -8.88 8.31
C ASP A 43 -4.23 -7.75 9.16
N PRO A 44 -4.09 -7.77 10.50
CA PRO A 44 -4.68 -6.75 11.37
C PRO A 44 -4.21 -5.32 11.08
N ARG A 45 -3.08 -5.15 10.39
CA ARG A 45 -2.55 -3.84 10.00
C ARG A 45 -3.34 -3.21 8.84
N PHE A 46 -4.03 -4.03 8.05
CA PHE A 46 -4.65 -3.62 6.80
C PHE A 46 -6.13 -4.02 6.66
N ALA A 47 -6.65 -4.89 7.52
CA ALA A 47 -8.03 -5.36 7.46
C ALA A 47 -9.07 -4.21 7.45
N ASP A 48 -8.84 -3.16 8.23
CA ASP A 48 -9.72 -1.98 8.32
C ASP A 48 -9.41 -0.90 7.26
N ASN A 49 -8.43 -1.13 6.38
CA ASN A 49 -8.09 -0.15 5.35
C ASN A 49 -9.23 -0.06 4.32
N PRO A 50 -9.73 1.13 3.96
CA PRO A 50 -10.79 1.29 2.96
C PRO A 50 -10.51 0.63 1.61
N LEU A 51 -9.23 0.52 1.22
CA LEU A 51 -8.82 -0.15 -0.02
C LEU A 51 -8.94 -1.69 0.08
N VAL A 52 -9.02 -2.23 1.29
CA VAL A 52 -9.14 -3.66 1.60
C VAL A 52 -10.59 -4.00 1.93
N ALA A 53 -11.19 -3.30 2.89
CA ALA A 53 -12.56 -3.53 3.34
C ALA A 53 -13.63 -3.04 2.34
N GLY A 54 -13.27 -2.09 1.46
CA GLY A 54 -14.13 -1.57 0.39
C GLY A 54 -13.46 -1.68 -0.97
N GLU A 55 -14.09 -1.09 -2.01
CA GLU A 55 -13.52 -1.07 -3.36
C GLU A 55 -12.13 -0.40 -3.38
N PRO A 56 -11.11 -1.00 -4.02
CA PRO A 56 -11.18 -2.09 -5.01
C PRO A 56 -10.99 -3.51 -4.44
N ASN A 57 -11.14 -3.73 -3.13
CA ASN A 57 -10.96 -5.02 -2.46
C ASN A 57 -9.54 -5.59 -2.63
N VAL A 58 -8.51 -4.79 -2.32
CA VAL A 58 -7.12 -5.27 -2.36
C VAL A 58 -6.96 -6.44 -1.39
N ARG A 59 -6.45 -7.58 -1.89
CA ARG A 59 -6.19 -8.79 -1.10
C ARG A 59 -4.73 -9.16 -1.02
N PHE A 60 -3.95 -8.82 -2.05
CA PHE A 60 -2.53 -9.12 -2.09
C PHE A 60 -1.72 -7.83 -2.19
N TYR A 61 -0.64 -7.75 -1.42
CA TYR A 61 0.33 -6.66 -1.51
C TYR A 61 1.75 -7.21 -1.44
N ALA A 62 2.60 -6.80 -2.38
CA ALA A 62 4.03 -7.02 -2.33
C ALA A 62 4.73 -5.71 -2.68
N GLY A 63 5.56 -5.22 -1.77
CA GLY A 63 6.32 -3.99 -1.97
C GLY A 63 7.70 -4.09 -1.34
N ILE A 64 8.66 -3.39 -1.94
CA ILE A 64 10.00 -3.19 -1.39
C ILE A 64 10.32 -1.70 -1.47
N SER A 65 11.14 -1.21 -0.53
CA SER A 65 11.68 0.15 -0.64
C SER A 65 12.52 0.27 -1.91
N ALA A 66 12.30 1.36 -2.66
CA ALA A 66 13.08 1.67 -3.86
C ALA A 66 14.42 2.34 -3.54
N ALA A 67 14.66 2.72 -2.28
CA ALA A 67 15.95 3.23 -1.85
C ALA A 67 16.97 2.07 -1.80
N PRO A 68 18.22 2.27 -2.24
CA PRO A 68 19.26 1.28 -2.05
C PRO A 68 19.47 1.02 -0.56
N ALA A 69 19.72 -0.24 -0.22
CA ALA A 69 20.13 -0.67 1.13
C ALA A 69 21.53 -0.15 1.47
#